data_AF-A0A2E3XUT2-F1
#
_entry.id   AF-A0A2E3XUT2-F1
#
_cell.length_a   1.000
_cell.length_b   1.000
_cell.length_c   1.000
_cell.angle_alpha   90.00
_cell.angle_beta   90.00
_cell.angle_gamma   90.00
#
_symmetry.space_group_name_H-M   'P 1'
#
loop_
_entity.id
_entity.type
_entity.pdbx_description
1 polymer ?
#
loop_
_entity_poly.entity_id
_entity_poly.type
_entity_poly.pdbx_seq_one_letter_code
_entity_poly.pdbx_strand_id
1 'polypeptide(L)'
;MTKDDQKSSKVILETSLQSFFYSELQQFNEKSMEPLPNETIYYSSLVMDYFGDVTRYFENSEGKLKNKVLGTKFLKSSSLPKEERKRELKDIGDTALVICGYFSASLNNKLIDTRYYQDLGQLAYRQLNHVVPSAYDIPSFFDVLSHRFEKLAQVIGLVSEKTLGNDFGADDVYLIVSKKLAV
;
A
#
# COMPACT_ATOMS: atom_id res chain seq x y z
N MET A 1 22.72 25.92 32.29
CA MET A 1 23.42 25.43 31.10
C MET A 1 22.59 24.30 30.52
N THR A 2 21.92 24.57 29.41
CA THR A 2 21.04 23.66 28.66
C THR A 2 21.84 22.53 28.02
N LYS A 3 21.37 21.28 28.18
CA LYS A 3 21.81 20.13 27.39
C LYS A 3 20.98 20.14 26.12
N ASP A 4 21.62 20.39 24.98
CA ASP A 4 21.03 20.18 23.66
C ASP A 4 21.00 18.67 23.37
N ASP A 5 19.79 18.12 23.26
CA ASP A 5 19.52 16.78 22.75
C ASP A 5 19.79 16.74 21.24
N GLN A 6 20.94 16.19 20.85
CA GLN A 6 21.23 15.90 19.45
C GLN A 6 20.36 14.73 18.98
N LYS A 7 19.23 15.08 18.35
CA LYS A 7 18.41 14.15 17.56
C LYS A 7 19.25 13.62 16.39
N SER A 8 19.79 12.42 16.54
CA SER A 8 20.58 11.74 15.51
C SER A 8 19.72 11.52 14.26
N SER A 9 19.96 12.35 13.24
CA SER A 9 19.28 12.26 11.96
C SER A 9 19.89 11.09 11.20
N LYS A 10 19.20 9.95 11.23
CA LYS A 10 19.60 8.73 10.53
C LYS A 10 19.54 8.98 9.02
N VAL A 11 20.70 9.21 8.40
CA VAL A 11 20.83 9.39 6.95
C VAL A 11 20.56 8.04 6.27
N ILE A 12 19.60 8.01 5.36
CA ILE A 12 19.28 6.82 4.55
C ILE A 12 20.35 6.71 3.45
N LEU A 13 21.15 5.64 3.47
CA LEU A 13 22.25 5.39 2.52
C LEU A 13 21.81 4.57 1.28
N GLU A 14 20.51 4.32 1.14
CA GLU A 14 19.95 3.53 0.04
C GLU A 14 20.05 4.30 -1.29
N THR A 15 20.43 3.59 -2.36
CA THR A 15 20.65 4.15 -3.70
C THR A 15 19.38 4.60 -4.40
N SER A 16 18.20 4.21 -3.92
CA SER A 16 16.89 4.70 -4.39
C SER A 16 15.79 4.52 -3.35
N LEU A 17 14.70 5.28 -3.47
CA LEU A 17 13.52 5.16 -2.60
C LEU A 17 12.83 3.79 -2.74
N GLN A 18 12.80 3.24 -3.95
CA GLN A 18 12.37 1.86 -4.20
C GLN A 18 13.19 0.83 -3.43
N SER A 19 14.53 0.96 -3.40
CA SER A 19 15.42 0.02 -2.71
C SER A 19 15.23 0.10 -1.20
N PHE A 20 15.06 1.32 -0.68
CA PHE A 20 14.65 1.54 0.70
C PHE A 20 13.35 0.81 1.04
N PHE A 21 12.26 1.05 0.28
CA PHE A 21 10.98 0.38 0.57
C PHE A 21 11.05 -1.12 0.40
N TYR A 22 11.80 -1.63 -0.57
CA TYR A 22 11.99 -3.07 -0.74
C TYR A 22 12.63 -3.70 0.50
N SER A 23 13.74 -3.14 0.98
CA SER A 23 14.45 -3.59 2.18
C SER A 23 13.53 -3.59 3.42
N GLU A 24 12.79 -2.51 3.59
CA GLU A 24 11.87 -2.31 4.71
C GLU A 24 10.68 -3.29 4.67
N LEU A 25 10.00 -3.42 3.52
CA LEU A 25 8.90 -4.37 3.35
C LEU A 25 9.37 -5.81 3.53
N GLN A 26 10.54 -6.16 2.98
CA GLN A 26 11.11 -7.50 3.09
C GLN A 26 11.41 -7.85 4.55
N GLN A 27 11.98 -6.93 5.32
CA GLN A 27 12.28 -7.14 6.74
C GLN A 27 11.04 -7.49 7.57
N PHE A 28 9.90 -6.85 7.31
CA PHE A 28 8.64 -7.17 7.99
C PHE A 28 7.99 -8.44 7.43
N ASN A 29 8.12 -8.68 6.13
CA ASN A 29 7.59 -9.87 5.47
C ASN A 29 8.25 -11.17 5.98
N GLU A 30 9.57 -11.16 6.16
CA GLU A 30 10.34 -12.32 6.66
C GLU A 30 10.00 -12.69 8.12
N LYS A 31 9.53 -11.73 8.90
CA LYS A 31 9.07 -11.95 10.29
C LYS A 31 7.61 -12.42 10.37
N SER A 32 6.90 -12.46 9.25
CA SER A 32 5.51 -12.93 9.19
C SER A 32 5.44 -14.44 9.26
N MET A 33 4.43 -14.96 9.98
CA MET A 33 4.09 -16.39 9.98
C MET A 33 3.75 -16.93 8.59
N GLU A 34 3.21 -16.06 7.73
CA GLU A 34 2.92 -16.37 6.33
C GLU A 34 3.54 -15.27 5.47
N PRO A 35 4.79 -15.47 5.00
CA PRO A 35 5.46 -14.53 4.13
C PRO A 35 4.78 -14.45 2.76
N LEU A 36 4.71 -13.23 2.23
CA LEU A 36 4.26 -12.95 0.87
C LEU A 36 5.37 -13.29 -0.14
N PRO A 37 5.01 -13.67 -1.38
CA PRO A 37 6.00 -13.90 -2.44
C PRO A 37 6.87 -12.67 -2.73
N ASN A 38 8.14 -12.87 -3.05
CA ASN A 38 9.12 -11.79 -3.25
C ASN A 38 8.71 -10.81 -4.36
N GLU A 39 8.05 -11.31 -5.41
CA GLU A 39 7.57 -10.50 -6.53
C GLU A 39 6.49 -9.52 -6.08
N THR A 40 5.67 -9.90 -5.10
CA THR A 40 4.64 -9.01 -4.52
C THR A 40 5.27 -7.93 -3.65
N ILE A 41 6.36 -8.24 -2.95
CA ILE A 41 7.14 -7.27 -2.17
C ILE A 41 7.87 -6.29 -3.10
N TYR A 42 8.50 -6.81 -4.16
CA TYR A 42 9.14 -5.99 -5.19
C TYR A 42 8.14 -5.06 -5.90
N TYR A 43 6.97 -5.58 -6.28
CA TYR A 43 5.93 -4.74 -6.86
C TYR A 43 5.44 -3.67 -5.88
N SER A 44 5.24 -4.03 -4.62
CA SER A 44 4.80 -3.08 -3.59
C SER A 44 5.83 -1.97 -3.36
N SER A 45 7.14 -2.26 -3.44
CA SER A 45 8.16 -1.21 -3.34
C SER A 45 8.13 -0.25 -4.54
N LEU A 46 7.84 -0.74 -5.75
CA LEU A 46 7.59 0.11 -6.92
C LEU A 46 6.35 0.99 -6.74
N VAL A 47 5.27 0.44 -6.16
CA VAL A 47 4.06 1.20 -5.84
C VAL A 47 4.40 2.31 -4.84
N MET A 48 5.09 1.99 -3.74
CA MET A 48 5.46 2.98 -2.73
C MET A 48 6.40 4.06 -3.26
N ASP A 49 7.36 3.69 -4.11
CA ASP A 49 8.24 4.64 -4.82
C ASP A 49 7.43 5.60 -5.70
N TYR A 50 6.52 5.06 -6.52
CA TYR A 50 5.65 5.85 -7.38
C TYR A 50 4.80 6.86 -6.59
N PHE A 51 4.30 6.44 -5.43
CA PHE A 51 3.46 7.27 -4.55
C PHE A 51 4.25 8.12 -3.54
N GLY A 52 5.59 8.16 -3.63
CA GLY A 52 6.42 9.14 -2.90
C GLY A 52 6.07 10.60 -3.25
N ASP A 53 5.44 10.81 -4.41
CA ASP A 53 4.88 12.10 -4.80
C ASP A 53 3.42 12.25 -4.33
N VAL A 54 3.23 13.10 -3.32
CA VAL A 54 1.93 13.35 -2.67
C VAL A 54 0.86 13.85 -3.64
N THR A 55 1.24 14.47 -4.76
CA THR A 55 0.27 14.96 -5.75
C THR A 55 -0.53 13.82 -6.40
N ARG A 56 -0.02 12.59 -6.36
CA ARG A 56 -0.65 11.41 -6.98
C ARG A 56 -1.82 10.82 -6.18
N TYR A 57 -1.98 11.21 -4.92
CA TYR A 57 -3.10 10.77 -4.07
C TYR A 57 -4.40 11.50 -4.36
N PHE A 58 -4.32 12.63 -5.05
CA PHE A 58 -5.42 13.57 -5.13
C PHE A 58 -5.72 13.95 -6.57
N GLU A 59 -7.00 14.20 -6.82
CA GLU A 59 -7.45 14.80 -8.07
C GLU A 59 -7.57 16.31 -7.88
N ASN A 60 -7.09 17.04 -8.89
CA ASN A 60 -7.21 18.48 -8.93
C ASN A 60 -8.63 18.81 -9.45
N SER A 61 -9.55 19.10 -8.54
CA SER A 61 -10.91 19.53 -8.86
C SER A 61 -11.05 20.98 -8.41
N GLU A 62 -11.13 21.90 -9.37
CA GLU A 62 -11.39 23.33 -9.13
C GLU A 62 -10.35 24.00 -8.20
N GLY A 63 -9.07 23.64 -8.34
CA GLY A 63 -7.97 24.21 -7.54
C GLY A 63 -7.94 23.73 -6.08
N LYS A 64 -8.77 22.75 -5.71
CA LYS A 64 -8.72 22.07 -4.40
C LYS A 64 -8.31 20.62 -4.57
N LEU A 65 -7.39 20.21 -3.70
CA LEU A 65 -6.89 18.85 -3.60
C LEU A 65 -7.99 17.96 -2.98
N LYS A 66 -8.66 17.11 -3.78
CA LYS A 66 -9.70 16.18 -3.30
C LYS A 66 -9.22 14.74 -3.40
N ASN A 67 -9.63 13.89 -2.46
CA ASN A 67 -9.38 12.44 -2.53
C ASN A 67 -9.92 11.90 -3.86
N LYS A 68 -9.15 11.03 -4.54
CA LYS A 68 -9.63 10.33 -5.75
C LYS A 68 -10.94 9.59 -5.45
N VAL A 69 -11.97 9.80 -6.27
CA VAL A 69 -13.25 9.07 -6.16
C VAL A 69 -13.14 7.73 -6.89
N LEU A 70 -12.37 6.82 -6.30
CA LEU A 70 -11.95 5.56 -6.93
C LEU A 70 -13.12 4.68 -7.38
N GLY A 71 -14.25 4.69 -6.67
CA GLY A 71 -15.41 3.86 -7.02
C GLY A 71 -16.02 4.26 -8.37
N THR A 72 -16.12 5.56 -8.64
CA THR A 72 -16.64 6.03 -9.95
C THR A 72 -15.68 5.71 -11.10
N LYS A 73 -14.37 5.81 -10.85
CA LYS A 73 -13.33 5.40 -11.80
C LYS A 73 -13.41 3.91 -12.10
N PHE A 74 -13.55 3.08 -11.06
CA PHE A 74 -13.71 1.65 -11.19
C PHE A 74 -14.93 1.26 -12.03
N LEU A 75 -16.09 1.85 -11.77
CA LEU A 75 -17.30 1.60 -12.56
C LEU A 75 -17.10 1.94 -14.04
N LYS A 76 -16.48 3.10 -14.33
CA LYS A 76 -16.20 3.54 -15.70
C LYS A 76 -15.18 2.66 -16.41
N SER A 77 -14.23 2.06 -15.67
CA SER A 77 -13.15 1.24 -16.24
C SER A 77 -13.66 0.06 -17.10
N SER A 78 -14.86 -0.46 -16.78
CA SER A 78 -15.49 -1.55 -17.52
C SER A 78 -15.77 -1.21 -18.99
N SER A 79 -16.01 0.07 -19.30
CA SER A 79 -16.29 0.58 -20.64
C SER A 79 -15.06 1.02 -21.42
N LEU A 80 -13.87 0.99 -20.81
CA LEU A 80 -12.63 1.45 -21.44
C LEU A 80 -12.04 0.39 -22.38
N PRO A 81 -11.32 0.80 -23.44
CA PRO A 81 -10.49 -0.09 -24.24
C PRO A 81 -9.48 -0.86 -23.37
N LYS A 82 -9.07 -2.05 -23.81
CA LYS A 82 -8.25 -2.99 -23.00
C LYS A 82 -7.04 -2.34 -22.31
N GLU A 83 -6.24 -1.57 -23.05
CA GLU A 83 -5.03 -0.93 -22.51
C GLU A 83 -5.33 0.21 -21.53
N GLU A 84 -6.40 0.97 -21.77
CA GLU A 84 -6.86 2.01 -20.84
C GLU A 84 -7.44 1.40 -19.57
N ARG A 85 -8.29 0.36 -19.72
CA ARG A 85 -8.84 -0.41 -18.61
C ARG A 85 -7.73 -1.02 -17.74
N LYS A 86 -6.68 -1.58 -18.36
CA LYS A 86 -5.49 -2.09 -17.65
C LYS A 86 -4.86 -1.00 -16.78
N ARG A 87 -4.59 0.18 -17.36
CA ARG A 87 -3.97 1.29 -16.63
C ARG A 87 -4.86 1.79 -15.48
N GLU A 88 -6.15 1.94 -15.75
CA GLU A 88 -7.13 2.45 -14.77
C GLU A 88 -7.28 1.48 -13.59
N LEU A 89 -7.44 0.17 -13.86
CA LEU A 89 -7.55 -0.84 -12.81
C LEU A 89 -6.26 -0.92 -11.96
N LYS A 90 -5.09 -0.77 -12.59
CA LYS A 90 -3.82 -0.71 -11.88
C LYS A 90 -3.74 0.52 -10.97
N ASP A 91 -4.07 1.72 -11.47
CA ASP A 91 -4.07 2.96 -10.66
C ASP A 91 -5.02 2.84 -9.46
N ILE A 92 -6.21 2.28 -9.66
CA ILE A 92 -7.18 2.07 -8.58
C ILE A 92 -6.65 1.09 -7.53
N GLY A 93 -6.13 -0.06 -7.95
CA GLY A 93 -5.58 -1.09 -7.05
C GLY A 93 -4.39 -0.57 -6.25
N ASP A 94 -3.44 0.08 -6.93
CA ASP A 94 -2.24 0.62 -6.30
C ASP A 94 -2.59 1.78 -5.35
N THR A 95 -3.47 2.70 -5.75
CA THR A 95 -3.91 3.81 -4.89
C THR A 95 -4.61 3.27 -3.64
N ALA A 96 -5.51 2.30 -3.80
CA ALA A 96 -6.19 1.68 -2.67
C ALA A 96 -5.20 0.99 -1.71
N LEU A 97 -4.19 0.29 -2.24
CA LEU A 97 -3.18 -0.37 -1.43
C LEU A 97 -2.40 0.63 -0.57
N VAL A 98 -2.00 1.76 -1.14
CA VAL A 98 -1.27 2.80 -0.40
C VAL A 98 -2.16 3.52 0.61
N ILE A 99 -3.42 3.82 0.26
CA ILE A 99 -4.40 4.39 1.20
C ILE A 99 -4.56 3.46 2.41
N CYS A 100 -4.83 2.17 2.17
CA CYS A 100 -5.06 1.20 3.23
C CYS A 100 -3.80 0.86 4.05
N GLY A 101 -2.62 0.85 3.42
CA GLY A 101 -1.38 0.52 4.12
C GLY A 101 -0.73 1.73 4.78
N TYR A 102 -0.34 2.71 3.98
CA TYR A 102 0.52 3.81 4.43
C TYR A 102 -0.22 4.86 5.26
N PHE A 103 -1.50 5.13 4.95
CA PHE A 103 -2.31 6.15 5.64
C PHE A 103 -3.32 5.58 6.65
N SER A 104 -3.23 4.29 6.97
CA SER A 104 -4.14 3.57 7.88
C SER A 104 -4.42 4.34 9.18
N ALA A 105 -3.38 4.84 9.86
CA ALA A 105 -3.50 5.61 11.09
C ALA A 105 -4.24 6.96 10.91
N SER A 106 -4.11 7.61 9.76
CA SER A 106 -4.77 8.89 9.44
C SER A 106 -6.22 8.72 8.97
N LEU A 107 -6.61 7.51 8.54
CA LEU A 107 -7.96 7.20 8.06
C LEU A 107 -8.96 6.93 9.18
N ASN A 108 -8.51 6.50 10.37
CA ASN A 108 -9.38 6.29 11.53
C ASN A 108 -10.18 7.54 11.95
N ASN A 109 -9.77 8.73 11.49
CA ASN A 109 -10.43 10.01 11.78
C ASN A 109 -11.32 10.53 10.62
N LYS A 110 -11.50 9.78 9.52
CA LYS A 110 -12.30 10.20 8.36
C LYS A 110 -13.55 9.34 8.14
N LEU A 111 -14.58 9.96 7.58
CA LEU A 111 -15.96 9.44 7.40
C LEU A 111 -16.10 8.22 6.45
N ILE A 112 -15.02 7.80 5.78
CA ILE A 112 -15.03 6.71 4.79
C ILE A 112 -14.23 5.54 5.36
N ASP A 113 -14.90 4.40 5.54
CA ASP A 113 -14.33 3.19 6.16
C ASP A 113 -13.17 2.64 5.30
N THR A 114 -12.03 2.34 5.92
CA THR A 114 -10.88 1.65 5.31
C THR A 114 -11.30 0.40 4.53
N ARG A 115 -12.36 -0.30 4.98
CA ARG A 115 -12.95 -1.45 4.30
C ARG A 115 -13.42 -1.13 2.87
N TYR A 116 -13.94 0.07 2.61
CA TYR A 116 -14.34 0.47 1.26
C TYR A 116 -13.16 0.47 0.29
N TYR A 117 -12.03 1.07 0.70
CA TYR A 117 -10.83 1.10 -0.15
C TYR A 117 -10.21 -0.28 -0.30
N GLN A 118 -10.27 -1.08 0.77
CA GLN A 118 -9.81 -2.46 0.74
C GLN A 118 -10.58 -3.30 -0.29
N ASP A 119 -11.91 -3.33 -0.21
CA ASP A 119 -12.75 -4.07 -1.14
C ASP A 119 -12.51 -3.60 -2.57
N LEU A 120 -12.45 -2.29 -2.77
CA LEU A 120 -12.23 -1.71 -4.09
C LEU A 120 -10.86 -2.09 -4.68
N GLY A 121 -9.80 -2.08 -3.87
CA GLY A 121 -8.47 -2.50 -4.28
C GLY A 121 -8.40 -3.99 -4.64
N GLN A 122 -9.03 -4.85 -3.82
CA GLN A 122 -9.15 -6.28 -4.11
C GLN A 122 -9.87 -6.53 -5.44
N LEU A 123 -11.02 -5.88 -5.66
CA LEU A 123 -11.76 -5.98 -6.92
C LEU A 123 -10.96 -5.47 -8.11
N ALA A 124 -10.24 -4.35 -7.96
CA ALA A 124 -9.41 -3.77 -9.01
C ALA A 124 -8.31 -4.73 -9.46
N TYR A 125 -7.55 -5.30 -8.53
CA TYR A 125 -6.51 -6.28 -8.86
C TYR A 125 -7.08 -7.57 -9.45
N ARG A 126 -8.22 -8.06 -8.94
CA ARG A 126 -8.88 -9.25 -9.50
C ARG A 126 -9.32 -9.02 -10.95
N GLN A 127 -9.94 -7.88 -11.22
CA GLN A 127 -10.32 -7.51 -12.59
C GLN A 127 -9.11 -7.25 -13.49
N LEU A 128 -8.03 -6.67 -12.93
CA LEU A 128 -6.79 -6.48 -13.65
C LEU A 128 -6.17 -7.83 -14.06
N ASN A 129 -6.23 -8.83 -13.19
CA ASN A 129 -5.77 -10.18 -13.51
C ASN A 129 -6.51 -10.79 -14.72
N HIS A 130 -7.81 -10.52 -14.86
CA HIS A 130 -8.55 -10.96 -16.05
C HIS A 130 -8.11 -10.25 -17.34
N VAL A 131 -7.57 -9.03 -17.25
CA VAL A 131 -7.05 -8.26 -18.41
C VAL A 131 -5.60 -8.63 -18.70
N VAL A 132 -4.83 -8.89 -17.64
CA VAL A 132 -3.39 -9.19 -17.64
C VAL A 132 -3.17 -10.43 -16.75
N PRO A 133 -3.31 -11.64 -17.31
CA PRO A 133 -3.27 -12.89 -16.54
C PRO A 133 -1.89 -13.27 -15.98
N SER A 134 -0.83 -12.59 -16.43
CA SER A 134 0.52 -12.77 -15.93
C SER A 134 1.29 -11.45 -15.91
N ALA A 135 2.17 -11.30 -14.92
CA ALA A 135 3.10 -10.18 -14.79
C ALA A 135 4.37 -10.68 -14.10
N TYR A 136 5.53 -10.11 -14.45
CA TYR A 136 6.84 -10.56 -13.92
C TYR A 136 7.10 -12.06 -14.12
N ASP A 137 6.61 -12.63 -15.23
CA ASP A 137 6.62 -14.07 -15.53
C ASP A 137 5.88 -14.95 -14.51
N ILE A 138 5.06 -14.35 -13.64
CA ILE A 138 4.21 -15.04 -12.67
C ILE A 138 2.76 -15.07 -13.17
N PRO A 139 2.15 -16.26 -13.32
CA PRO A 139 0.73 -16.38 -13.62
C PRO A 139 -0.12 -15.95 -12.42
N SER A 140 -1.28 -15.35 -12.70
CA SER A 140 -2.22 -14.90 -11.68
C SER A 140 -1.63 -13.90 -10.68
N PHE A 141 -0.57 -13.18 -11.06
CA PHE A 141 0.15 -12.25 -10.17
C PHE A 141 -0.78 -11.24 -9.48
N PHE A 142 -1.66 -10.59 -10.25
CA PHE A 142 -2.61 -9.61 -9.69
C PHE A 142 -3.71 -10.28 -8.86
N ASP A 143 -4.04 -11.54 -9.12
CA ASP A 143 -4.97 -12.28 -8.26
C ASP A 143 -4.36 -12.60 -6.89
N VAL A 144 -3.05 -12.87 -6.83
CA VAL A 144 -2.32 -12.99 -5.55
C VAL A 144 -2.37 -11.67 -4.80
N LEU A 145 -2.12 -10.53 -5.45
CA LEU A 145 -2.25 -9.20 -4.84
C LEU A 145 -3.67 -8.94 -4.31
N SER A 146 -4.69 -9.37 -5.05
CA SER A 146 -6.10 -9.29 -4.63
C SER A 146 -6.37 -10.10 -3.35
N HIS A 147 -6.00 -11.38 -3.34
CA HIS A 147 -6.23 -12.27 -2.20
C HIS A 147 -5.38 -11.93 -0.97
N ARG A 148 -4.18 -11.37 -1.17
CA ARG A 148 -3.24 -10.99 -0.10
C ARG A 148 -3.27 -9.51 0.24
N PHE A 149 -4.25 -8.77 -0.27
CA PHE A 149 -4.31 -7.31 -0.17
C PHE A 149 -4.18 -6.81 1.27
N GLU A 150 -4.95 -7.39 2.20
CA GLU A 150 -4.91 -7.00 3.62
C GLU A 150 -3.51 -7.18 4.21
N LYS A 151 -2.87 -8.30 3.90
CA LYS A 151 -1.53 -8.61 4.40
C LYS A 151 -0.49 -7.64 3.84
N LEU A 152 -0.59 -7.32 2.54
CA LEU A 152 0.27 -6.33 1.89
C LEU A 152 0.09 -4.95 2.52
N ALA A 153 -1.16 -4.51 2.70
CA ALA A 153 -1.48 -3.25 3.35
C ALA A 153 -0.94 -3.19 4.78
N GLN A 154 -1.06 -4.28 5.56
CA GLN A 154 -0.50 -4.37 6.91
C GLN A 154 1.03 -4.23 6.91
N VAL A 155 1.74 -4.95 6.02
CA VAL A 155 3.21 -4.86 5.92
C VAL A 155 3.65 -3.44 5.54
N ILE A 156 2.94 -2.80 4.60
CA ILE A 156 3.16 -1.38 4.24
C ILE A 156 2.90 -0.47 5.45
N GLY A 157 1.85 -0.74 6.23
CA GLY A 157 1.52 0.00 7.44
C GLY A 157 2.64 -0.05 8.49
N LEU A 158 3.22 -1.24 8.72
CA LEU A 158 4.36 -1.39 9.63
C LEU A 158 5.59 -0.58 9.17
N VAL A 159 5.85 -0.53 7.86
CA VAL A 159 6.91 0.33 7.29
C VAL A 159 6.58 1.81 7.52
N SER A 160 5.32 2.21 7.33
CA SER A 160 4.85 3.58 7.56
C SER A 160 5.03 4.00 9.02
N GLU A 161 4.59 3.16 9.97
CA GLU A 161 4.74 3.37 11.41
C GLU A 161 6.21 3.52 11.81
N LYS A 162 7.07 2.62 11.31
CA LYS A 162 8.53 2.69 11.54
C LYS A 162 9.15 3.98 10.98
N THR A 163 8.63 4.49 9.86
CA THR A 163 9.19 5.65 9.16
C THR A 163 8.68 6.99 9.72
N LEU A 164 7.40 7.05 10.14
CA LEU A 164 6.75 8.28 10.62
C LEU A 164 6.87 8.47 12.14
N GLY A 165 7.09 7.39 12.90
CA GLY A 165 7.51 7.42 14.30
C GLY A 165 6.40 7.65 15.33
N ASN A 166 6.26 6.69 16.25
CA ASN A 166 6.08 6.95 17.67
C ASN A 166 7.21 6.21 18.42
N ASP A 167 7.74 6.81 19.48
CA ASP A 167 8.97 6.42 20.19
C ASP A 167 9.18 4.91 20.40
N PHE A 168 10.41 4.46 20.11
CA PHE A 168 10.87 3.09 20.31
C PHE A 168 10.98 2.74 21.81
N GLY A 169 10.15 1.79 22.26
CA GLY A 169 10.42 0.94 23.42
C GLY A 169 10.81 -0.45 22.96
N ALA A 170 12.00 -0.90 23.33
CA ALA A 170 12.51 -2.24 23.05
C ALA A 170 11.70 -3.29 23.81
N ASP A 171 10.87 -4.08 23.10
CA ASP A 171 10.53 -5.50 23.40
C ASP A 171 9.28 -6.02 22.64
N ASP A 172 8.57 -5.22 21.85
CA ASP A 172 7.29 -5.67 21.31
C ASP A 172 7.42 -6.62 20.09
N VAL A 173 7.35 -7.91 20.42
CA VAL A 173 6.94 -9.00 19.55
C VAL A 173 5.57 -8.66 18.95
N TYR A 174 5.54 -8.37 17.65
CA TYR A 174 4.28 -8.17 16.92
C TYR A 174 3.55 -9.50 16.76
N LEU A 175 2.68 -9.81 17.71
CA LEU A 175 1.65 -10.83 17.57
C LEU A 175 0.63 -10.37 16.52
N ILE A 176 0.80 -10.85 15.29
CA ILE A 176 -0.21 -10.75 14.22
C ILE A 176 -1.33 -11.73 14.57
N VAL A 177 -2.30 -11.29 15.39
CA VAL A 177 -3.53 -12.05 15.61
C VAL A 177 -4.59 -11.53 14.66
N SER A 178 -4.92 -12.37 13.66
CA SER A 178 -6.15 -12.22 12.87
C SER A 178 -7.34 -12.13 13.82
N LYS A 179 -8.00 -10.98 13.82
CA LYS A 179 -9.21 -10.74 14.60
C LYS A 179 -10.30 -11.68 14.08
N LYS A 180 -10.48 -12.83 14.73
CA LYS A 180 -11.59 -13.74 14.48
C LYS A 180 -12.86 -13.04 14.95
N LEU A 181 -13.84 -12.94 14.06
CA LEU A 181 -15.19 -12.48 14.35
C LEU A 181 -15.75 -13.26 15.55
N ALA A 182 -16.09 -12.54 16.62
CA ALA A 182 -16.96 -13.07 17.65
C ALA A 182 -18.40 -12.96 17.15
N VAL A 183 -19.06 -14.12 17.00
CA VAL A 183 -20.51 -14.28 17.09
C VAL A 183 -20.82 -14.57 18.55
#